data_AF-A0A5N8YMF6-F1
#
_entry.id   AF-A0A5N8YMF6-F1
#
_cell.length_a   1.000
_cell.length_b   1.000
_cell.length_c   1.000
_cell.angle_alpha   90.00
_cell.angle_beta   90.00
_cell.angle_gamma   90.00
#
_symmetry.space_group_name_H-M   'P 1'
#
loop_
_entity.id
_entity.type
_entity.pdbx_description
1 polymer ?
#
loop_
_entity_poly.entity_id
_entity_poly.type
_entity_poly.pdbx_seq_one_letter_code
_entity_poly.pdbx_strand_id
1 'polypeptide(L)'
;MGAGMNVEDIYNQLTNGAKDGSIRAGWVERYLESPITLWCNLHAPVEAKDPMNDRMQHIFDIGNTHQDRVNERMYPGGIQKAFTTEEEGFCQSLEMMSEGGQFIKDMPLVCWSHGLTGRPDILERVDGVPSVFGDFSYRVVEIKSAKRLRESQMLQAALYNRVLGLVQGYEPPMFRMVNGDFEVVQVTMAELEPRLDQVLGEVRGIMAGKPVDFCYGAAGWPWTSYVDSQAVAANDVSLIVGVGTSVRDNLVEAGYANLQSISEAKETELESVKRVGPASAKKMVVSAQAIHSQKPLPRGELDQILHGTTEVFFDFEGAQEQGEFEIAVQVNYLIGAVYRSNGSEGEYKAFFADKFDLEGENLAVFLDWAVSLDDPVFYHWHNYERTHLAKMGERWGEDPAKVSFVLDRLEDLSPWATKGYAFPAYSEGLKAIAKSLGFKWQQDDVSGVGSMALYESFVTSGGTDQNSKDKIIIYNEDDCFATMHIYDWVMAQQT
;
A
#
# COMPACT_ATOMS: atom_id res chain seq x y z
N MET A 1 -11.37 51.92 2.52
CA MET A 1 -11.05 51.33 3.83
C MET A 1 -12.33 50.68 4.34
N GLY A 2 -12.64 49.48 3.87
CA GLY A 2 -13.66 48.64 4.50
C GLY A 2 -13.03 48.01 5.73
N ALA A 3 -13.73 48.03 6.86
CA ALA A 3 -13.26 47.38 8.08
C ALA A 3 -13.04 45.89 7.79
N GLY A 4 -11.78 45.42 7.88
CA GLY A 4 -11.50 43.99 7.87
C GLY A 4 -12.29 43.33 9.00
N MET A 5 -12.87 42.15 8.75
CA MET A 5 -13.52 41.39 9.81
C MET A 5 -12.48 41.12 10.90
N ASN A 6 -12.84 41.34 12.16
CA ASN A 6 -11.98 41.01 13.29
C ASN A 6 -11.80 39.49 13.33
N VAL A 7 -10.61 38.99 13.70
CA VAL A 7 -10.31 37.56 13.86
C VAL A 7 -11.38 36.85 14.70
N GLU A 8 -11.87 37.54 15.74
CA GLU A 8 -12.94 37.06 16.62
C GLU A 8 -14.28 36.83 15.88
N ASP A 9 -14.62 37.68 14.90
CA ASP A 9 -15.84 37.53 14.11
C ASP A 9 -15.74 36.30 13.19
N ILE A 10 -14.60 36.12 12.53
CA ILE A 10 -14.32 34.95 11.67
C ILE A 10 -14.41 33.67 12.49
N TYR A 11 -13.74 33.67 13.66
CA TYR A 11 -13.75 32.55 14.59
C TYR A 11 -15.17 32.17 14.99
N ASN A 12 -15.95 33.13 15.50
CA ASN A 12 -17.31 32.90 15.96
C ASN A 12 -18.23 32.43 14.82
N GLN A 13 -18.10 33.00 13.63
CA GLN A 13 -18.91 32.61 12.46
C GLN A 13 -18.64 31.16 12.03
N LEU A 14 -17.38 30.75 12.01
CA LEU A 14 -16.99 29.45 11.46
C LEU A 14 -17.08 28.30 12.47
N THR A 15 -17.04 28.61 13.77
CA THR A 15 -17.21 27.63 14.86
C THR A 15 -18.65 27.44 15.31
N ASN A 16 -19.62 28.26 14.87
CA ASN A 16 -21.04 28.18 15.24
C ASN A 16 -21.82 26.99 14.60
N GLY A 17 -21.15 25.87 14.34
CA GLY A 17 -21.74 24.66 13.75
C GLY A 17 -21.38 23.40 14.53
N ALA A 18 -21.99 22.28 14.15
CA ALA A 18 -21.71 21.00 14.80
C ALA A 18 -20.36 20.42 14.36
N LYS A 19 -19.43 20.31 15.32
CA LYS A 19 -18.12 19.66 15.13
C LYS A 19 -18.23 18.24 14.59
N ASP A 20 -19.10 17.42 15.18
CA ASP A 20 -19.27 16.00 14.81
C ASP A 20 -19.93 15.81 13.42
N GLY A 21 -20.61 16.83 12.89
CA GLY A 21 -21.19 16.82 11.55
C GLY A 21 -20.23 17.26 10.45
N SER A 22 -18.98 17.55 10.79
CA SER A 22 -18.02 18.14 9.86
C SER A 22 -17.15 17.10 9.17
N ILE A 23 -17.04 17.20 7.85
CA ILE A 23 -16.15 16.37 7.05
C ILE A 23 -14.72 16.83 7.26
N ARG A 24 -13.86 15.91 7.71
CA ARG A 24 -12.42 16.12 7.76
C ARG A 24 -11.84 15.88 6.38
N ALA A 25 -10.92 16.72 5.90
CA ALA A 25 -10.37 16.54 4.56
C ALA A 25 -9.69 15.18 4.34
N GLY A 26 -9.02 14.63 5.35
CA GLY A 26 -8.45 13.28 5.27
C GLY A 26 -9.49 12.16 5.06
N TRP A 27 -10.78 12.41 5.30
CA TRP A 27 -11.85 11.47 4.96
C TRP A 27 -12.15 11.41 3.46
N VAL A 28 -11.89 12.49 2.72
CA VAL A 28 -12.02 12.50 1.25
C VAL A 28 -11.00 11.56 0.63
N GLU A 29 -9.73 11.65 1.02
CA GLU A 29 -8.69 10.72 0.58
C GLU A 29 -9.08 9.28 0.92
N ARG A 30 -9.45 9.04 2.17
CA ARG A 30 -9.78 7.69 2.66
C ARG A 30 -11.00 7.08 1.98
N TYR A 31 -12.04 7.87 1.71
CA TYR A 31 -13.22 7.41 0.99
C TYR A 31 -12.87 6.97 -0.43
N LEU A 32 -12.04 7.76 -1.13
CA LEU A 32 -11.63 7.46 -2.50
C LEU A 32 -10.70 6.26 -2.58
N GLU A 33 -9.91 6.01 -1.54
CA GLU A 33 -9.12 4.78 -1.42
C GLU A 33 -10.02 3.58 -1.11
N SER A 34 -10.95 3.72 -0.17
CA SER A 34 -11.86 2.65 0.24
C SER A 34 -13.06 3.19 1.05
N PRO A 35 -14.28 3.18 0.47
CA PRO A 35 -15.48 3.61 1.18
C PRO A 35 -15.76 2.81 2.46
N ILE A 36 -15.51 1.50 2.44
CA ILE A 36 -15.66 0.62 3.62
C ILE A 36 -14.67 1.00 4.72
N THR A 37 -13.45 1.43 4.38
CA THR A 37 -12.47 1.89 5.37
C THR A 37 -12.95 3.17 6.07
N LEU A 38 -13.53 4.12 5.32
CA LEU A 38 -14.14 5.31 5.94
C LEU A 38 -15.36 4.94 6.80
N TRP A 39 -16.20 4.02 6.33
CA TRP A 39 -17.34 3.56 7.12
C TRP A 39 -16.90 2.92 8.44
N CYS A 40 -15.88 2.05 8.41
CA CYS A 40 -15.34 1.43 9.62
C CYS A 40 -14.75 2.46 10.59
N ASN A 41 -14.06 3.49 10.08
CA ASN A 41 -13.59 4.60 10.92
C ASN A 41 -14.69 5.29 11.73
N LEU A 42 -15.91 5.33 11.19
CA LEU A 42 -17.04 6.06 11.77
C LEU A 42 -17.96 5.15 12.59
N HIS A 43 -18.10 3.88 12.19
CA HIS A 43 -19.18 3.00 12.66
C HIS A 43 -18.72 1.65 13.19
N ALA A 44 -17.49 1.18 12.89
CA ALA A 44 -17.01 -0.11 13.37
C ALA A 44 -16.54 -0.05 14.83
N PRO A 45 -16.56 -1.17 15.56
CA PRO A 45 -16.06 -1.24 16.93
C PRO A 45 -14.56 -0.87 16.99
N VAL A 46 -14.17 -0.02 17.93
CA VAL A 46 -12.79 0.51 18.02
C VAL A 46 -11.78 -0.61 18.31
N GLU A 47 -12.20 -1.61 19.07
CA GLU A 47 -11.43 -2.80 19.42
C GLU A 47 -11.17 -3.75 18.24
N ALA A 48 -11.89 -3.59 17.12
CA ALA A 48 -11.67 -4.39 15.91
C ALA A 48 -10.56 -3.83 15.01
N LYS A 49 -9.90 -2.74 15.41
CA LYS A 49 -8.77 -2.17 14.66
C LYS A 49 -7.57 -3.10 14.69
N ASP A 50 -6.98 -3.28 13.53
CA ASP A 50 -5.66 -3.90 13.40
C ASP A 50 -4.64 -3.08 14.21
N PRO A 51 -3.75 -3.74 14.97
CA PRO A 51 -2.68 -3.04 15.67
C PRO A 51 -1.71 -2.41 14.68
N MET A 52 -0.89 -1.47 15.17
CA MET A 52 0.27 -1.01 14.41
C MET A 52 1.19 -2.21 14.17
N ASN A 53 1.71 -2.31 12.94
CA ASN A 53 2.71 -3.30 12.56
C ASN A 53 3.88 -2.59 11.86
N ASP A 54 5.00 -3.29 11.71
CA ASP A 54 6.24 -2.73 11.18
C ASP A 54 6.06 -2.12 9.78
N ARG A 55 5.22 -2.73 8.95
CA ARG A 55 4.88 -2.21 7.62
C ARG A 55 4.23 -0.84 7.68
N MET A 56 3.21 -0.70 8.53
CA MET A 56 2.48 0.57 8.66
C MET A 56 3.33 1.63 9.34
N GLN A 57 4.12 1.25 10.34
CA GLN A 57 5.07 2.15 11.00
C GLN A 57 6.07 2.72 9.98
N HIS A 58 6.68 1.86 9.17
CA HIS A 58 7.62 2.27 8.13
C HIS A 58 7.00 3.23 7.09
N ILE A 59 5.75 2.97 6.65
CA ILE A 59 5.03 3.87 5.75
C ILE A 59 4.83 5.26 6.37
N PHE A 60 4.47 5.31 7.66
CA PHE A 60 4.32 6.60 8.37
C PHE A 60 5.66 7.31 8.53
N ASP A 61 6.73 6.59 8.86
CA ASP A 61 8.06 7.17 9.03
C ASP A 61 8.60 7.77 7.73
N ILE A 62 8.40 7.10 6.59
CA ILE A 62 8.71 7.66 5.26
C ILE A 62 7.94 8.96 5.02
N GLY A 63 6.64 8.97 5.32
CA GLY A 63 5.78 10.14 5.18
C GLY A 63 6.29 11.33 6.01
N ASN A 64 6.53 11.10 7.29
CA ASN A 64 7.00 12.10 8.24
C ASN A 64 8.38 12.63 7.85
N THR A 65 9.34 11.75 7.55
CA THR A 65 10.70 12.14 7.16
C THR A 65 10.70 12.93 5.85
N HIS A 66 9.85 12.57 4.88
CA HIS A 66 9.70 13.37 3.66
C HIS A 66 9.12 14.75 3.96
N GLN A 67 8.07 14.83 4.78
CA GLN A 67 7.47 16.10 5.19
C GLN A 67 8.47 17.01 5.91
N ASP A 68 9.27 16.47 6.82
CA ASP A 68 10.33 17.20 7.53
C ASP A 68 11.37 17.77 6.56
N ARG A 69 11.86 16.95 5.62
CA ARG A 69 12.81 17.41 4.58
C ARG A 69 12.24 18.52 3.71
N VAL A 70 10.98 18.42 3.29
CA VAL A 70 10.30 19.47 2.52
C VAL A 70 10.16 20.75 3.35
N ASN A 71 9.76 20.61 4.62
CA ASN A 71 9.62 21.70 5.57
C ASN A 71 10.93 22.47 5.80
N GLU A 72 12.05 21.76 5.95
CA GLU A 72 13.36 22.36 6.15
C GLU A 72 13.91 23.02 4.88
N ARG A 73 13.79 22.33 3.74
CA ARG A 73 14.40 22.76 2.48
C ARG A 73 13.63 23.86 1.77
N MET A 74 12.30 23.76 1.75
CA MET A 74 11.44 24.58 0.88
C MET A 74 10.67 25.64 1.65
N TYR A 75 10.39 25.40 2.94
CA TYR A 75 9.59 26.28 3.78
C TYR A 75 10.27 26.60 5.12
N PRO A 76 11.55 27.06 5.10
CA PRO A 76 12.30 27.34 6.31
C PRO A 76 11.65 28.48 7.10
N GLY A 77 11.73 28.41 8.43
CA GLY A 77 11.17 29.44 9.32
C GLY A 77 9.64 29.46 9.40
N GLY A 78 8.96 28.40 8.93
CA GLY A 78 7.52 28.28 9.11
C GLY A 78 7.11 28.16 10.57
N ILE A 79 5.97 28.76 10.89
CA ILE A 79 5.46 28.93 12.25
C ILE A 79 4.44 27.82 12.52
N GLN A 80 4.59 27.16 13.67
CA GLN A 80 3.62 26.21 14.22
C GLN A 80 3.49 26.50 15.71
N LYS A 81 2.27 26.42 16.25
CA LYS A 81 2.00 26.58 17.68
C LYS A 81 1.36 25.30 18.22
N ALA A 82 1.67 24.97 19.46
CA ALA A 82 1.02 23.86 20.15
C ALA A 82 -0.40 24.27 20.59
N PHE A 83 -1.34 23.34 20.51
CA PHE A 83 -2.73 23.52 20.93
C PHE A 83 -3.29 22.20 21.46
N THR A 84 -4.33 22.29 22.29
CA THR A 84 -4.99 21.14 22.92
C THR A 84 -6.33 20.80 22.29
N THR A 85 -6.96 21.78 21.66
CA THR A 85 -8.26 21.64 20.99
C THR A 85 -8.20 22.26 19.60
N GLU A 86 -9.00 21.73 18.67
CA GLU A 86 -9.13 22.26 17.30
C GLU A 86 -9.56 23.74 17.32
N GLU A 87 -10.39 24.11 18.29
CA GLU A 87 -10.86 25.45 18.57
C GLU A 87 -9.69 26.40 18.91
N GLU A 88 -8.83 25.99 19.84
CA GLU A 88 -7.64 26.74 20.21
C GLU A 88 -6.67 26.86 19.03
N GLY A 89 -6.40 25.74 18.34
CA GLY A 89 -5.53 25.74 17.17
C GLY A 89 -6.06 26.63 16.05
N PHE A 90 -7.37 26.68 15.84
CA PHE A 90 -7.97 27.52 14.80
C PHE A 90 -7.88 29.01 15.16
N CYS A 91 -8.12 29.37 16.43
CA CYS A 91 -7.90 30.73 16.90
C CYS A 91 -6.46 31.18 16.64
N GLN A 92 -5.48 30.35 17.02
CA GLN A 92 -4.06 30.60 16.77
C GLN A 92 -3.73 30.69 15.27
N SER A 93 -4.41 29.90 14.43
CA SER A 93 -4.26 29.96 12.96
C SER A 93 -4.70 31.31 12.40
N LEU A 94 -5.86 31.80 12.83
CA LEU A 94 -6.38 33.11 12.42
C LEU A 94 -5.47 34.26 12.87
N GLU A 95 -4.93 34.18 14.09
CA GLU A 95 -3.93 35.16 14.58
C GLU A 95 -2.70 35.17 13.68
N MET A 96 -2.11 34.00 13.40
CA MET A 96 -0.91 33.90 12.55
C MET A 96 -1.17 34.37 11.11
N MET A 97 -2.37 34.11 10.58
CA MET A 97 -2.79 34.61 9.27
C MET A 97 -2.99 36.13 9.28
N SER A 98 -3.59 36.68 10.33
CA SER A 98 -3.79 38.13 10.49
C SER A 98 -2.48 38.89 10.70
N GLU A 99 -1.50 38.28 11.35
CA GLU A 99 -0.13 38.81 11.50
C GLU A 99 0.68 38.71 10.20
N GLY A 100 0.17 37.98 9.20
CA GLY A 100 0.81 37.82 7.90
C GLY A 100 2.04 36.92 7.94
N GLY A 101 2.04 35.89 8.79
CA GLY A 101 3.09 34.88 8.86
C GLY A 101 3.37 34.26 7.49
N GLN A 102 4.64 34.15 7.11
CA GLN A 102 5.04 33.75 5.74
C GLN A 102 4.65 32.31 5.41
N PHE A 103 4.93 31.38 6.32
CA PHE A 103 4.54 29.98 6.23
C PHE A 103 3.95 29.56 7.59
N ILE A 104 2.75 28.99 7.59
CA ILE A 104 2.09 28.46 8.78
C ILE A 104 1.96 26.95 8.59
N LYS A 105 2.49 26.15 9.51
CA LYS A 105 2.64 24.71 9.35
C LYS A 105 1.72 23.94 10.28
N ASP A 106 1.03 22.93 9.75
CA ASP A 106 0.31 21.92 10.53
C ASP A 106 -0.69 22.53 11.54
N MET A 107 -1.37 23.60 11.15
CA MET A 107 -2.36 24.31 11.95
C MET A 107 -3.78 24.08 11.39
N PRO A 108 -4.81 23.94 12.25
CA PRO A 108 -6.15 23.56 11.80
C PRO A 108 -6.95 24.74 11.25
N LEU A 109 -7.77 24.44 10.24
CA LEU A 109 -8.81 25.31 9.70
C LEU A 109 -10.18 24.70 9.99
N VAL A 110 -11.04 25.49 10.63
CA VAL A 110 -12.36 25.06 11.08
C VAL A 110 -13.45 25.86 10.35
N CYS A 111 -14.39 25.15 9.73
CA CYS A 111 -15.57 25.70 9.07
C CYS A 111 -16.82 24.86 9.41
N TRP A 112 -17.10 24.63 10.69
CA TRP A 112 -18.22 23.78 11.13
C TRP A 112 -19.59 24.31 10.74
N SER A 113 -19.74 25.63 10.60
CA SER A 113 -20.96 26.23 10.02
C SER A 113 -21.24 25.74 8.59
N HIS A 114 -20.23 25.22 7.89
CA HIS A 114 -20.32 24.60 6.57
C HIS A 114 -20.13 23.08 6.62
N GLY A 115 -19.95 22.52 7.82
CA GLY A 115 -19.69 21.10 8.04
C GLY A 115 -18.37 20.63 7.42
N LEU A 116 -17.32 21.46 7.44
CA LEU A 116 -15.99 21.14 6.89
C LEU A 116 -14.88 21.51 7.88
N THR A 117 -13.78 20.75 7.84
CA THR A 117 -12.56 21.07 8.60
C THR A 117 -11.34 20.45 7.93
N GLY A 118 -10.17 21.04 8.14
CA GLY A 118 -8.93 20.52 7.59
C GLY A 118 -7.69 21.01 8.31
N ARG A 119 -6.56 20.34 8.06
CA ARG A 119 -5.26 20.67 8.61
C ARG A 119 -4.25 20.53 7.46
N PRO A 120 -4.09 21.57 6.63
CA PRO A 120 -3.11 21.54 5.55
C PRO A 120 -1.70 21.49 6.14
N ASP A 121 -0.76 20.85 5.44
CA ASP A 121 0.63 20.81 5.90
C ASP A 121 1.22 22.20 6.01
N ILE A 122 0.96 23.07 5.02
CA ILE A 122 1.45 24.44 4.98
C ILE A 122 0.41 25.39 4.38
N LEU A 123 0.27 26.55 5.00
CA LEU A 123 -0.31 27.75 4.41
C LEU A 123 0.81 28.72 4.05
N GLU A 124 0.92 29.06 2.78
CA GLU A 124 1.92 29.98 2.24
C GLU A 124 1.28 31.34 1.93
N ARG A 125 1.83 32.42 2.47
CA ARG A 125 1.38 33.79 2.20
C ARG A 125 1.65 34.18 0.74
N VAL A 126 0.68 34.87 0.14
CA VAL A 126 0.73 35.41 -1.23
C VAL A 126 0.40 36.90 -1.17
N ASP A 127 1.41 37.74 -1.39
CA ASP A 127 1.23 39.20 -1.43
C ASP A 127 0.52 39.67 -2.70
N GLY A 128 -0.20 40.79 -2.60
CA GLY A 128 -0.87 41.43 -3.74
C GLY A 128 -2.20 40.79 -4.14
N VAL A 129 -2.64 39.77 -3.40
CA VAL A 129 -3.95 39.12 -3.56
C VAL A 129 -4.75 39.40 -2.29
N PRO A 130 -5.70 40.36 -2.29
CA PRO A 130 -6.40 40.73 -1.07
C PRO A 130 -7.27 39.60 -0.50
N SER A 131 -7.36 39.56 0.84
CA SER A 131 -8.25 38.68 1.60
C SER A 131 -8.84 39.45 2.79
N VAL A 132 -9.59 38.76 3.66
CA VAL A 132 -10.07 39.35 4.93
C VAL A 132 -8.94 39.79 5.86
N PHE A 133 -7.71 39.31 5.65
CA PHE A 133 -6.53 39.63 6.47
C PHE A 133 -5.73 40.85 5.95
N GLY A 134 -6.07 41.40 4.78
CA GLY A 134 -5.40 42.58 4.21
C GLY A 134 -5.06 42.44 2.72
N ASP A 135 -4.01 43.12 2.27
CA ASP A 135 -3.54 43.12 0.87
C ASP A 135 -2.76 41.84 0.47
N PHE A 136 -3.00 40.75 1.18
CA PHE A 136 -2.40 39.43 0.97
C PHE A 136 -3.42 38.33 1.29
N SER A 137 -3.16 37.14 0.78
CA SER A 137 -3.94 35.93 1.02
C SER A 137 -3.00 34.77 1.35
N TYR A 138 -3.56 33.59 1.58
CA TYR A 138 -2.84 32.34 1.72
C TYR A 138 -3.21 31.37 0.62
N ARG A 139 -2.29 30.46 0.29
CA ARG A 139 -2.54 29.27 -0.52
C ARG A 139 -2.11 28.02 0.23
N VAL A 140 -2.78 26.91 -0.06
CA VAL A 140 -2.41 25.59 0.47
C VAL A 140 -1.17 25.05 -0.25
N VAL A 141 -0.26 24.47 0.52
CA VAL A 141 0.76 23.55 0.03
C VAL A 141 0.59 22.23 0.80
N GLU A 142 0.23 21.16 0.10
CA GLU A 142 0.11 19.81 0.66
C GLU A 142 1.34 18.96 0.29
N ILE A 143 1.88 18.18 1.22
CA ILE A 143 3.10 17.39 1.01
C ILE A 143 2.74 15.91 0.97
N LYS A 144 3.22 15.18 -0.04
CA LYS A 144 3.01 13.73 -0.18
C LYS A 144 4.32 13.04 -0.55
N SER A 145 4.70 12.02 0.21
CA SER A 145 5.88 11.18 -0.07
C SER A 145 5.77 10.36 -1.36
N ALA A 146 4.58 10.23 -1.93
CA ALA A 146 4.37 9.57 -3.22
C ALA A 146 4.93 10.42 -4.37
N LYS A 147 5.71 9.81 -5.27
CA LYS A 147 6.24 10.47 -6.48
C LYS A 147 5.13 10.92 -7.42
N ARG A 148 4.13 10.05 -7.63
CA ARG A 148 2.95 10.35 -8.43
C ARG A 148 1.77 10.66 -7.52
N LEU A 149 1.23 11.87 -7.65
CA LEU A 149 0.05 12.31 -6.92
C LEU A 149 -1.20 11.60 -7.45
N ARG A 150 -2.01 11.07 -6.53
CA ARG A 150 -3.27 10.37 -6.81
C ARG A 150 -4.45 11.36 -6.74
N GLU A 151 -5.55 11.04 -7.42
CA GLU A 151 -6.80 11.83 -7.36
C GLU A 151 -7.28 12.04 -5.91
N SER A 152 -7.16 10.99 -5.07
CA SER A 152 -7.53 11.04 -3.65
C SER A 152 -6.77 12.11 -2.87
N GLN A 153 -5.47 12.26 -3.13
CA GLN A 153 -4.60 13.26 -2.50
C GLN A 153 -4.90 14.66 -3.04
N MET A 154 -5.13 14.79 -4.35
CA MET A 154 -5.49 16.07 -4.97
C MET A 154 -6.83 16.59 -4.46
N LEU A 155 -7.84 15.72 -4.27
CA LEU A 155 -9.14 16.11 -3.75
C LEU A 155 -9.13 16.43 -2.25
N GLN A 156 -8.27 15.79 -1.46
CA GLN A 156 -8.01 16.22 -0.08
C GLN A 156 -7.45 17.65 -0.04
N ALA A 157 -6.42 17.95 -0.82
CA ALA A 157 -5.82 19.27 -0.90
C ALA A 157 -6.80 20.32 -1.47
N ALA A 158 -7.66 19.94 -2.41
CA ALA A 158 -8.75 20.78 -2.90
C ALA A 158 -9.75 21.13 -1.80
N LEU A 159 -10.07 20.18 -0.90
CA LEU A 159 -10.91 20.48 0.25
C LEU A 159 -10.21 21.46 1.22
N TYR A 160 -8.90 21.31 1.47
CA TYR A 160 -8.15 22.32 2.23
C TYR A 160 -8.22 23.70 1.60
N ASN A 161 -8.07 23.79 0.27
CA ASN A 161 -8.16 25.04 -0.47
C ASN A 161 -9.55 25.69 -0.30
N ARG A 162 -10.61 24.89 -0.32
CA ARG A 162 -11.99 25.36 -0.08
C ARG A 162 -12.24 25.81 1.36
N VAL A 163 -11.78 25.05 2.34
CA VAL A 163 -11.86 25.43 3.76
C VAL A 163 -11.10 26.74 3.99
N LEU A 164 -9.90 26.88 3.41
CA LEU A 164 -9.14 28.12 3.44
C LEU A 164 -9.91 29.28 2.78
N GLY A 165 -10.56 29.03 1.65
CA GLY A 165 -11.40 30.02 0.97
C GLY A 165 -12.51 30.59 1.85
N LEU A 166 -13.18 29.73 2.61
CA LEU A 166 -14.19 30.13 3.60
C LEU A 166 -13.59 30.95 4.75
N VAL A 167 -12.38 30.60 5.20
CA VAL A 167 -11.68 31.30 6.28
C VAL A 167 -11.24 32.71 5.86
N GLN A 168 -10.60 32.82 4.70
CA GLN A 168 -9.98 34.09 4.27
C GLN A 168 -10.87 34.95 3.37
N GLY A 169 -12.09 34.49 3.05
CA GLY A 169 -13.03 35.15 2.14
C GLY A 169 -12.61 35.14 0.66
N TYR A 170 -11.61 34.35 0.31
CA TYR A 170 -11.08 34.20 -1.05
C TYR A 170 -10.56 32.78 -1.24
N GLU A 171 -11.22 32.01 -2.12
CA GLU A 171 -10.74 30.68 -2.52
C GLU A 171 -9.68 30.82 -3.61
N PRO A 172 -8.43 30.40 -3.38
CA PRO A 172 -7.40 30.48 -4.40
C PRO A 172 -7.78 29.63 -5.63
N PRO A 173 -7.60 30.13 -6.86
CA PRO A 173 -7.89 29.37 -8.08
C PRO A 173 -6.93 28.19 -8.28
N MET A 174 -5.78 28.21 -7.59
CA MET A 174 -4.76 27.19 -7.63
C MET A 174 -4.16 26.97 -6.23
N PHE A 175 -3.82 25.73 -5.93
CA PHE A 175 -3.02 25.34 -4.77
C PHE A 175 -1.80 24.55 -5.21
N ARG A 176 -0.91 24.23 -4.27
CA ARG A 176 0.34 23.50 -4.55
C ARG A 176 0.36 22.16 -3.84
N MET A 177 1.04 21.22 -4.45
CA MET A 177 1.41 19.95 -3.83
C MET A 177 2.90 19.70 -4.04
N VAL A 178 3.58 19.15 -3.05
CA VAL A 178 4.97 18.68 -3.17
C VAL A 178 4.97 17.17 -3.17
N ASN A 179 5.52 16.55 -4.21
CA ASN A 179 5.61 15.09 -4.34
C ASN A 179 6.91 14.53 -3.75
N GLY A 180 7.03 13.20 -3.77
CA GLY A 180 8.21 12.48 -3.27
C GLY A 180 9.55 12.88 -3.88
N ASP A 181 9.55 13.49 -5.07
CA ASP A 181 10.75 13.95 -5.79
C ASP A 181 11.04 15.46 -5.55
N PHE A 182 10.37 16.09 -4.57
CA PHE A 182 10.43 17.53 -4.26
C PHE A 182 9.91 18.44 -5.38
N GLU A 183 9.13 17.90 -6.33
CA GLU A 183 8.52 18.70 -7.39
C GLU A 183 7.28 19.43 -6.86
N VAL A 184 7.19 20.73 -7.15
CA VAL A 184 6.01 21.53 -6.83
C VAL A 184 5.01 21.42 -7.99
N VAL A 185 3.95 20.64 -7.76
CA VAL A 185 2.83 20.50 -8.67
C VAL A 185 1.79 21.59 -8.36
N GLN A 186 1.44 22.40 -9.36
CA GLN A 186 0.34 23.36 -9.25
C GLN A 186 -0.95 22.71 -9.74
N VAL A 187 -2.01 22.81 -8.93
CA VAL A 187 -3.30 22.17 -9.21
C VAL A 187 -4.39 23.23 -9.30
N THR A 188 -5.19 23.17 -10.36
CA THR A 188 -6.28 24.13 -10.63
C THR A 188 -7.55 23.69 -9.91
N MET A 189 -8.10 24.55 -9.06
CA MET A 189 -9.30 24.22 -8.25
C MET A 189 -10.53 23.91 -9.12
N ALA A 190 -10.75 24.68 -10.18
CA ALA A 190 -11.90 24.53 -11.07
C ALA A 190 -11.98 23.16 -11.78
N GLU A 191 -10.84 22.47 -11.95
CA GLU A 191 -10.79 21.13 -12.55
C GLU A 191 -11.28 20.04 -11.58
N LEU A 192 -11.14 20.27 -10.27
CA LEU A 192 -11.45 19.31 -9.23
C LEU A 192 -12.80 19.56 -8.56
N GLU A 193 -13.29 20.81 -8.59
CA GLU A 193 -14.51 21.25 -7.89
C GLU A 193 -15.74 20.35 -8.13
N PRO A 194 -16.14 20.00 -9.37
CA PRO A 194 -17.29 19.14 -9.59
C PRO A 194 -17.14 17.75 -8.96
N ARG A 195 -15.91 17.22 -9.01
CA ARG A 195 -15.59 15.90 -8.45
C ARG A 195 -15.54 15.96 -6.93
N LEU A 196 -14.99 17.03 -6.36
CA LEU A 196 -14.98 17.27 -4.92
C LEU A 196 -16.40 17.32 -4.37
N ASP A 197 -17.31 18.06 -5.01
CA ASP A 197 -18.71 18.17 -4.58
C ASP A 197 -19.43 16.82 -4.57
N GLN A 198 -19.21 16.00 -5.61
CA GLN A 198 -19.72 14.65 -5.66
C GLN A 198 -19.21 13.81 -4.47
N VAL A 199 -17.90 13.82 -4.24
CA VAL A 199 -17.27 13.03 -3.17
C VAL A 199 -17.73 13.50 -1.79
N LEU A 200 -17.87 14.82 -1.57
CA LEU A 200 -18.43 15.34 -0.32
C LEU A 200 -19.85 14.85 -0.08
N GLY A 201 -20.69 14.80 -1.12
CA GLY A 201 -22.04 14.21 -1.03
C GLY A 201 -22.01 12.72 -0.64
N GLU A 202 -21.12 11.95 -1.25
CA GLU A 202 -20.94 10.52 -0.96
C GLU A 202 -20.43 10.28 0.47
N VAL A 203 -19.44 11.07 0.91
CA VAL A 203 -18.90 11.05 2.29
C VAL A 203 -20.00 11.39 3.30
N ARG A 204 -20.84 12.39 3.05
CA ARG A 204 -22.00 12.70 3.91
C ARG A 204 -22.97 11.52 4.00
N GLY A 205 -23.16 10.79 2.91
CA GLY A 205 -23.94 9.55 2.90
C GLY A 205 -23.36 8.49 3.86
N ILE A 206 -22.05 8.25 3.80
CA ILE A 206 -21.37 7.32 4.71
C ILE A 206 -21.47 7.78 6.16
N MET A 207 -21.28 9.07 6.43
CA MET A 207 -21.47 9.65 7.77
C MET A 207 -22.89 9.45 8.30
N ALA A 208 -23.90 9.56 7.42
CA ALA A 208 -25.30 9.33 7.76
C ALA A 208 -25.67 7.84 7.90
N GLY A 209 -24.69 6.92 7.80
CA GLY A 209 -24.90 5.49 7.97
C GLY A 209 -25.36 4.76 6.70
N LYS A 210 -25.10 5.31 5.50
CA LYS A 210 -25.28 4.57 4.25
C LYS A 210 -24.53 3.24 4.34
N PRO A 211 -25.19 2.10 4.11
CA PRO A 211 -24.54 0.80 4.19
C PRO A 211 -23.47 0.68 3.10
N VAL A 212 -22.44 -0.10 3.43
CA VAL A 212 -21.34 -0.46 2.54
C VAL A 212 -21.15 -1.97 2.59
N ASP A 213 -20.68 -2.53 1.50
CA ASP A 213 -20.44 -3.96 1.39
C ASP A 213 -19.10 -4.36 2.03
N PHE A 214 -19.13 -5.42 2.82
CA PHE A 214 -17.95 -6.08 3.35
C PHE A 214 -17.35 -6.98 2.27
N CYS A 215 -16.54 -6.37 1.41
CA CYS A 215 -15.80 -7.05 0.36
C CYS A 215 -14.40 -7.43 0.88
N TYR A 216 -14.02 -8.69 0.70
CA TYR A 216 -12.69 -9.18 1.07
C TYR A 216 -11.60 -8.40 0.33
N GLY A 217 -10.55 -7.98 1.06
CA GLY A 217 -9.43 -7.20 0.54
C GLY A 217 -9.77 -5.75 0.15
N ALA A 218 -11.00 -5.27 0.40
CA ALA A 218 -11.41 -3.92 0.01
C ALA A 218 -11.04 -2.84 1.04
N ALA A 219 -10.71 -3.23 2.28
CA ALA A 219 -10.38 -2.29 3.34
C ALA A 219 -8.86 -2.11 3.52
N GLY A 220 -8.45 -0.86 3.71
CA GLY A 220 -7.11 -0.52 4.15
C GLY A 220 -6.96 -0.62 5.67
N TRP A 221 -5.71 -0.59 6.13
CA TRP A 221 -5.40 -0.51 7.55
C TRP A 221 -6.07 0.74 8.20
N PRO A 222 -6.59 0.65 9.43
CA PRO A 222 -6.51 -0.49 10.38
C PRO A 222 -7.74 -1.41 10.35
N TRP A 223 -8.42 -1.59 9.21
CA TRP A 223 -9.69 -2.32 9.16
C TRP A 223 -9.66 -3.56 8.26
N THR A 224 -8.48 -3.97 7.81
CA THR A 224 -8.32 -5.09 6.88
C THR A 224 -8.84 -6.38 7.52
N SER A 225 -8.35 -6.76 8.72
CA SER A 225 -8.78 -8.02 9.34
C SER A 225 -10.26 -8.03 9.70
N TYR A 226 -10.78 -6.89 10.19
CA TYR A 226 -12.20 -6.77 10.51
C TYR A 226 -13.07 -6.99 9.28
N VAL A 227 -12.82 -6.26 8.19
CA VAL A 227 -13.64 -6.35 6.98
C VAL A 227 -13.52 -7.71 6.32
N ASP A 228 -12.31 -8.27 6.25
CA ASP A 228 -12.08 -9.61 5.72
C ASP A 228 -12.82 -10.68 6.54
N SER A 229 -12.81 -10.56 7.88
CA SER A 229 -13.56 -11.49 8.74
C SER A 229 -15.08 -11.42 8.51
N GLN A 230 -15.63 -10.23 8.25
CA GLN A 230 -17.05 -10.06 7.93
C GLN A 230 -17.38 -10.67 6.56
N ALA A 231 -16.52 -10.47 5.56
CA ALA A 231 -16.68 -11.10 4.24
C ALA A 231 -16.64 -12.63 4.32
N VAL A 232 -15.70 -13.18 5.10
CA VAL A 232 -15.59 -14.62 5.39
C VAL A 232 -16.86 -15.13 6.08
N ALA A 233 -17.32 -14.46 7.13
CA ALA A 233 -18.52 -14.85 7.87
C ALA A 233 -19.79 -14.80 7.00
N ALA A 234 -19.86 -13.85 6.06
CA ALA A 234 -20.94 -13.74 5.09
C ALA A 234 -20.83 -14.75 3.93
N ASN A 235 -19.75 -15.53 3.86
CA ASN A 235 -19.43 -16.41 2.73
C ASN A 235 -19.41 -15.65 1.39
N ASP A 236 -18.99 -14.38 1.41
CA ASP A 236 -19.17 -13.44 0.31
C ASP A 236 -18.42 -13.87 -0.96
N VAL A 237 -18.98 -13.55 -2.13
CA VAL A 237 -18.38 -13.92 -3.42
C VAL A 237 -17.00 -13.26 -3.66
N SER A 238 -16.68 -12.17 -2.98
CA SER A 238 -15.36 -11.53 -3.03
C SER A 238 -14.21 -12.38 -2.48
N LEU A 239 -14.49 -13.47 -1.76
CA LEU A 239 -13.48 -14.43 -1.30
C LEU A 239 -12.79 -15.17 -2.46
N ILE A 240 -13.38 -15.13 -3.66
CA ILE A 240 -12.83 -15.76 -4.86
C ILE A 240 -11.72 -14.89 -5.45
N VAL A 241 -10.55 -15.48 -5.66
CA VAL A 241 -9.42 -14.79 -6.27
C VAL A 241 -9.79 -14.18 -7.62
N GLY A 242 -9.53 -12.87 -7.75
CA GLY A 242 -9.84 -12.09 -8.96
C GLY A 242 -11.24 -11.47 -8.96
N VAL A 243 -12.07 -11.69 -7.94
CA VAL A 243 -13.34 -10.98 -7.75
C VAL A 243 -13.11 -9.71 -6.96
N GLY A 244 -12.76 -8.62 -7.67
CA GLY A 244 -12.74 -7.28 -7.08
C GLY A 244 -14.15 -6.67 -6.94
N THR A 245 -14.26 -5.51 -6.30
CA THR A 245 -15.54 -4.83 -5.97
C THR A 245 -16.49 -4.73 -7.17
N SER A 246 -16.02 -4.25 -8.33
CA SER A 246 -16.90 -4.09 -9.50
C SER A 246 -17.39 -5.41 -10.09
N VAL A 247 -16.65 -6.51 -9.93
CA VAL A 247 -17.08 -7.84 -10.40
C VAL A 247 -18.05 -8.44 -9.39
N ARG A 248 -17.76 -8.29 -8.09
CA ARG A 248 -18.65 -8.66 -6.99
C ARG A 248 -20.04 -8.04 -7.18
N ASP A 249 -20.12 -6.74 -7.45
CA ASP A 249 -21.40 -6.03 -7.63
C ASP A 249 -22.23 -6.64 -8.77
N ASN A 250 -21.60 -6.92 -9.92
CA ASN A 250 -22.30 -7.55 -11.05
C ASN A 250 -22.73 -8.99 -10.74
N LEU A 251 -21.93 -9.75 -9.99
CA LEU A 251 -22.26 -11.11 -9.56
C LEU A 251 -23.45 -11.11 -8.59
N VAL A 252 -23.45 -10.21 -7.60
CA VAL A 252 -24.55 -10.03 -6.65
C VAL A 252 -25.83 -9.62 -7.38
N GLU A 253 -25.77 -8.69 -8.33
CA GLU A 253 -26.92 -8.29 -9.16
C GLU A 253 -27.47 -9.45 -9.99
N ALA A 254 -26.59 -10.36 -10.44
CA ALA A 254 -26.95 -11.59 -11.15
C ALA A 254 -27.43 -12.74 -10.23
N GLY A 255 -27.47 -12.53 -8.91
CA GLY A 255 -27.93 -13.52 -7.93
C GLY A 255 -26.83 -14.41 -7.33
N TYR A 256 -25.56 -14.16 -7.65
CA TYR A 256 -24.40 -14.93 -7.17
C TYR A 256 -23.65 -14.17 -6.06
N ALA A 257 -24.29 -14.03 -4.90
CA ALA A 257 -23.76 -13.21 -3.81
C ALA A 257 -22.73 -13.91 -2.90
N ASN A 258 -22.60 -15.25 -2.97
CA ASN A 258 -21.77 -16.01 -2.05
C ASN A 258 -21.02 -17.16 -2.73
N LEU A 259 -19.99 -17.71 -2.05
CA LEU A 259 -19.17 -18.81 -2.57
C LEU A 259 -20.01 -20.02 -2.97
N GLN A 260 -21.05 -20.35 -2.20
CA GLN A 260 -21.90 -21.50 -2.49
C GLN A 260 -22.59 -21.34 -3.85
N SER A 261 -23.20 -20.17 -4.10
CA SER A 261 -23.88 -19.87 -5.35
C SER A 261 -22.96 -19.98 -6.57
N ILE A 262 -21.69 -19.58 -6.44
CA ILE A 262 -20.70 -19.74 -7.51
C ILE A 262 -20.25 -21.19 -7.67
N SER A 263 -20.05 -21.91 -6.57
CA SER A 263 -19.58 -23.31 -6.61
C SER A 263 -20.54 -24.26 -7.32
N GLU A 264 -21.84 -23.92 -7.29
CA GLU A 264 -22.95 -24.65 -7.91
C GLU A 264 -23.35 -24.08 -9.29
N ALA A 265 -22.81 -22.93 -9.69
CA ALA A 265 -23.15 -22.26 -10.93
C ALA A 265 -22.62 -22.99 -12.16
N LYS A 266 -23.30 -22.83 -13.30
CA LYS A 266 -22.75 -23.21 -14.59
C LYS A 266 -21.85 -22.10 -15.11
N GLU A 267 -20.70 -22.46 -15.67
CA GLU A 267 -19.76 -21.50 -16.27
C GLU A 267 -20.46 -20.58 -17.29
N THR A 268 -21.32 -21.15 -18.14
CA THR A 268 -22.09 -20.40 -19.16
C THR A 268 -23.05 -19.37 -18.58
N GLU A 269 -23.54 -19.56 -17.35
CA GLU A 269 -24.39 -18.57 -16.68
C GLU A 269 -23.55 -17.39 -16.19
N LEU A 270 -22.38 -17.66 -15.62
CA LEU A 270 -21.44 -16.64 -15.17
C LEU A 270 -20.86 -15.83 -16.33
N GLU A 271 -20.64 -16.43 -17.50
CA GLU A 271 -20.21 -15.73 -18.71
C GLU A 271 -21.16 -14.62 -19.17
N SER A 272 -22.44 -14.70 -18.79
CA SER A 272 -23.42 -13.65 -19.09
C SER A 272 -23.29 -12.43 -18.16
N VAL A 273 -22.54 -12.57 -17.06
CA VAL A 273 -22.31 -11.51 -16.09
C VAL A 273 -21.27 -10.52 -16.64
N LYS A 274 -21.58 -9.24 -16.52
CA LYS A 274 -20.72 -8.16 -16.98
C LYS A 274 -19.32 -8.28 -16.34
N ARG A 275 -18.27 -8.19 -17.18
CA ARG A 275 -16.84 -8.33 -16.81
C ARG A 275 -16.40 -9.74 -16.42
N VAL A 276 -17.22 -10.76 -16.66
CA VAL A 276 -16.85 -12.16 -16.46
C VAL A 276 -16.71 -12.83 -17.84
N GLY A 277 -15.48 -13.14 -18.24
CA GLY A 277 -15.23 -13.92 -19.46
C GLY A 277 -15.19 -15.43 -19.19
N PRO A 278 -15.16 -16.28 -20.24
CA PRO A 278 -15.17 -17.74 -20.10
C PRO A 278 -14.06 -18.29 -19.18
N ALA A 279 -12.82 -17.82 -19.37
CA ALA A 279 -11.70 -18.22 -18.52
C ALA A 279 -11.88 -17.80 -17.05
N SER A 280 -12.46 -16.63 -16.82
CA SER A 280 -12.77 -16.12 -15.47
C SER A 280 -13.90 -16.92 -14.82
N ALA A 281 -14.95 -17.25 -15.56
CA ALA A 281 -16.06 -18.08 -15.08
C ALA A 281 -15.57 -19.43 -14.59
N LYS A 282 -14.81 -20.16 -15.42
CA LYS A 282 -14.18 -21.42 -15.02
C LYS A 282 -13.31 -21.27 -13.78
N LYS A 283 -12.43 -20.26 -13.76
CA LYS A 283 -11.55 -19.99 -12.60
C LYS A 283 -12.36 -19.73 -11.33
N MET A 284 -13.45 -18.96 -11.41
CA MET A 284 -14.30 -18.63 -10.26
C MET A 284 -14.99 -19.87 -9.69
N VAL A 285 -15.60 -20.71 -10.54
CA VAL A 285 -16.29 -21.93 -10.11
C VAL A 285 -15.34 -22.87 -9.38
N VAL A 286 -14.20 -23.21 -10.00
CA VAL A 286 -13.24 -24.16 -9.42
C VAL A 286 -12.62 -23.61 -8.12
N SER A 287 -12.37 -22.30 -8.05
CA SER A 287 -11.87 -21.65 -6.83
C SER A 287 -12.90 -21.67 -5.71
N ALA A 288 -14.17 -21.37 -6.01
CA ALA A 288 -15.24 -21.45 -5.03
C ALA A 288 -15.40 -22.88 -4.51
N GLN A 289 -15.30 -23.90 -5.38
CA GLN A 289 -15.33 -25.31 -4.99
C GLN A 289 -14.13 -25.70 -4.11
N ALA A 290 -12.92 -25.22 -4.43
CA ALA A 290 -11.72 -25.49 -3.64
C ALA A 290 -11.85 -24.89 -2.24
N ILE A 291 -12.25 -23.62 -2.15
CA ILE A 291 -12.50 -22.93 -0.88
C ILE A 291 -13.61 -23.64 -0.09
N HIS A 292 -14.74 -23.98 -0.72
CA HIS A 292 -15.85 -24.64 -0.05
C HIS A 292 -15.48 -26.03 0.50
N SER A 293 -14.73 -26.81 -0.29
CA SER A 293 -14.30 -28.15 0.10
C SER A 293 -13.04 -28.18 0.99
N GLN A 294 -12.39 -27.03 1.20
CA GLN A 294 -11.11 -26.87 1.89
C GLN A 294 -10.03 -27.81 1.34
N LYS A 295 -10.02 -27.99 0.01
CA LYS A 295 -9.09 -28.88 -0.69
C LYS A 295 -8.64 -28.25 -2.01
N PRO A 296 -7.37 -28.42 -2.40
CA PRO A 296 -6.94 -28.05 -3.73
C PRO A 296 -7.69 -28.86 -4.80
N LEU A 297 -8.07 -28.22 -5.90
CA LEU A 297 -8.77 -28.84 -7.02
C LEU A 297 -8.05 -28.58 -8.34
N PRO A 298 -7.99 -29.57 -9.26
CA PRO A 298 -7.47 -29.33 -10.61
C PRO A 298 -8.28 -28.25 -11.34
N ARG A 299 -7.58 -27.30 -11.95
CA ARG A 299 -8.15 -26.17 -12.68
C ARG A 299 -7.84 -26.25 -14.19
N GLY A 300 -6.67 -26.75 -14.53
CA GLY A 300 -6.20 -26.89 -15.91
C GLY A 300 -5.09 -27.92 -16.03
N GLU A 301 -4.63 -28.13 -17.25
CA GLU A 301 -3.40 -28.89 -17.50
C GLU A 301 -2.21 -28.09 -16.95
N LEU A 302 -1.24 -28.80 -16.37
CA LEU A 302 0.00 -28.19 -15.93
C LEU A 302 0.87 -27.91 -17.15
N ASP A 303 1.38 -26.68 -17.23
CA ASP A 303 2.43 -26.34 -18.18
C ASP A 303 3.70 -27.14 -17.84
N GLN A 304 4.57 -27.36 -18.84
CA GLN A 304 5.89 -27.92 -18.60
C GLN A 304 6.76 -26.89 -17.88
N ILE A 305 7.48 -27.34 -16.86
CA ILE A 305 8.48 -26.53 -16.17
C ILE A 305 9.88 -27.11 -16.42
N LEU A 306 10.89 -26.27 -16.24
CA LEU A 306 12.26 -26.73 -16.23
C LEU A 306 12.53 -27.67 -15.06
N HIS A 307 13.36 -28.68 -15.29
CA HIS A 307 13.86 -29.60 -14.28
C HIS A 307 15.38 -29.74 -14.45
N GLY A 308 16.07 -29.92 -13.34
CA GLY A 308 17.51 -30.13 -13.30
C GLY A 308 17.89 -31.08 -12.18
N THR A 309 19.14 -31.54 -12.20
CA THR A 309 19.70 -32.42 -11.15
C THR A 309 19.73 -31.73 -9.78
N THR A 310 19.96 -30.42 -9.78
CA THR A 310 19.91 -29.58 -8.57
C THR A 310 18.71 -28.65 -8.64
N GLU A 311 17.84 -28.73 -7.64
CA GLU A 311 16.70 -27.84 -7.49
C GLU A 311 17.08 -26.73 -6.51
N VAL A 312 16.83 -25.48 -6.88
CA VAL A 312 17.13 -24.30 -6.06
C VAL A 312 15.87 -23.46 -5.94
N PHE A 313 15.33 -23.32 -4.73
CA PHE A 313 14.20 -22.46 -4.42
C PHE A 313 14.75 -21.21 -3.75
N PHE A 314 14.61 -20.05 -4.39
CA PHE A 314 15.26 -18.84 -3.89
C PHE A 314 14.31 -17.64 -3.90
N ASP A 315 14.60 -16.71 -3.01
CA ASP A 315 13.83 -15.50 -2.76
C ASP A 315 14.78 -14.34 -2.43
N PHE A 316 14.35 -13.12 -2.76
CA PHE A 316 15.11 -11.89 -2.48
C PHE A 316 14.42 -11.03 -1.44
N GLU A 317 15.21 -10.49 -0.51
CA GLU A 317 14.79 -9.37 0.31
C GLU A 317 15.47 -8.08 -0.15
N GLY A 318 14.69 -7.00 -0.22
CA GLY A 318 15.21 -5.70 -0.62
C GLY A 318 14.69 -4.54 0.19
N ALA A 319 15.52 -3.51 0.31
CA ALA A 319 15.23 -2.22 0.95
C ALA A 319 15.50 -1.08 -0.03
N GLN A 320 14.84 0.06 0.18
CA GLN A 320 15.20 1.30 -0.52
C GLN A 320 16.25 2.06 0.28
N GLU A 321 17.44 2.23 -0.29
CA GLU A 321 18.45 3.11 0.27
C GLU A 321 18.05 4.57 0.03
N GLN A 322 17.84 5.33 1.11
CA GLN A 322 17.63 6.77 1.01
C GLN A 322 18.98 7.49 1.00
N GLY A 323 19.46 7.88 -0.19
CA GLY A 323 20.62 8.78 -0.29
C GLY A 323 20.30 10.18 0.23
N GLU A 324 21.28 10.86 0.82
CA GLU A 324 21.15 12.26 1.26
C GLU A 324 20.82 13.23 0.09
N PHE A 325 21.09 12.81 -1.16
CA PHE A 325 20.97 13.66 -2.36
C PHE A 325 20.43 12.97 -3.63
N GLU A 326 19.96 11.71 -3.56
CA GLU A 326 19.56 10.96 -4.76
C GLU A 326 18.21 10.23 -4.63
N ILE A 327 17.69 9.82 -5.80
CA ILE A 327 16.54 8.93 -5.96
C ILE A 327 16.77 7.68 -5.11
N ALA A 328 15.80 7.34 -4.24
CA ALA A 328 15.89 6.12 -3.43
C ALA A 328 16.20 4.91 -4.33
N VAL A 329 17.30 4.22 -4.05
CA VAL A 329 17.77 3.11 -4.88
C VAL A 329 17.36 1.80 -4.21
N GLN A 330 16.68 0.93 -4.96
CA GLN A 330 16.38 -0.41 -4.48
C GLN A 330 17.69 -1.20 -4.33
N VAL A 331 17.91 -1.77 -3.15
CA VAL A 331 19.03 -2.64 -2.81
C VAL A 331 18.46 -3.97 -2.34
N ASN A 332 18.90 -5.07 -2.94
CA ASN A 332 18.55 -6.43 -2.52
C ASN A 332 19.67 -6.95 -1.60
N TYR A 333 19.42 -6.88 -0.29
CA TYR A 333 20.44 -7.15 0.71
C TYR A 333 20.53 -8.63 1.09
N LEU A 334 19.54 -9.45 0.75
CA LEU A 334 19.58 -10.90 1.00
C LEU A 334 19.11 -11.64 -0.24
N ILE A 335 19.92 -12.59 -0.66
CA ILE A 335 19.55 -13.67 -1.56
C ILE A 335 19.60 -14.95 -0.72
N GLY A 336 18.46 -15.57 -0.47
CA GLY A 336 18.43 -16.89 0.18
C GLY A 336 18.04 -17.96 -0.80
N ALA A 337 18.60 -19.15 -0.61
CA ALA A 337 18.36 -20.29 -1.47
C ALA A 337 18.28 -21.58 -0.65
N VAL A 338 17.16 -22.29 -0.76
CA VAL A 338 17.06 -23.70 -0.39
C VAL A 338 17.45 -24.52 -1.61
N TYR A 339 18.50 -25.33 -1.49
CA TYR A 339 18.96 -26.19 -2.58
C TYR A 339 18.99 -27.66 -2.17
N ARG A 340 18.71 -28.55 -3.13
CA ARG A 340 18.84 -30.00 -2.95
C ARG A 340 19.22 -30.67 -4.25
N SER A 341 19.85 -31.84 -4.14
CA SER A 341 20.21 -32.66 -5.31
C SER A 341 19.52 -34.01 -5.22
N ASN A 342 18.96 -34.49 -6.34
CA ASN A 342 18.31 -35.80 -6.43
C ASN A 342 17.22 -36.05 -5.35
N GLY A 343 16.46 -35.01 -4.98
CA GLY A 343 15.39 -35.11 -3.98
C GLY A 343 15.86 -35.34 -2.53
N SER A 344 17.10 -34.96 -2.21
CA SER A 344 17.59 -34.91 -0.83
C SER A 344 16.80 -33.91 0.03
N GLU A 345 17.06 -33.88 1.33
CA GLU A 345 16.58 -32.78 2.16
C GLU A 345 17.16 -31.44 1.66
N GLY A 346 16.36 -30.38 1.74
CA GLY A 346 16.75 -29.03 1.32
C GLY A 346 17.68 -28.38 2.34
N GLU A 347 18.79 -27.82 1.86
CA GLU A 347 19.73 -27.05 2.66
C GLU A 347 19.58 -25.56 2.35
N TYR A 348 19.42 -24.73 3.39
CA TYR A 348 19.32 -23.28 3.22
C TYR A 348 20.72 -22.62 3.19
N LYS A 349 20.88 -21.67 2.27
CA LYS A 349 22.08 -20.85 2.12
C LYS A 349 21.68 -19.39 1.96
N ALA A 350 22.15 -18.54 2.86
CA ALA A 350 21.98 -17.09 2.80
C ALA A 350 23.22 -16.39 2.22
N PHE A 351 23.00 -15.47 1.30
CA PHE A 351 23.96 -14.47 0.84
C PHE A 351 23.46 -13.11 1.30
N PHE A 352 24.10 -12.55 2.33
CA PHE A 352 23.63 -11.35 3.02
C PHE A 352 24.65 -10.20 2.91
N ALA A 353 24.21 -9.04 2.43
CA ALA A 353 24.97 -7.81 2.37
C ALA A 353 24.85 -7.06 3.71
N ASP A 354 25.93 -6.99 4.49
CA ASP A 354 25.90 -6.31 5.80
C ASP A 354 25.76 -4.78 5.72
N LYS A 355 25.83 -4.23 4.51
CA LYS A 355 25.67 -2.80 4.20
C LYS A 355 25.04 -2.64 2.82
N PHE A 356 24.40 -1.50 2.59
CA PHE A 356 23.78 -1.18 1.30
C PHE A 356 24.78 -1.21 0.13
N ASP A 357 26.03 -0.79 0.34
CA ASP A 357 27.07 -0.75 -0.69
C ASP A 357 27.69 -2.12 -1.03
N LEU A 358 27.30 -3.19 -0.33
CA LEU A 358 27.79 -4.55 -0.54
C LEU A 358 26.87 -5.43 -1.42
N GLU A 359 25.81 -4.87 -2.03
CA GLU A 359 24.89 -5.61 -2.93
C GLU A 359 25.66 -6.31 -4.07
N GLY A 360 26.63 -5.62 -4.69
CA GLY A 360 27.42 -6.17 -5.79
C GLY A 360 28.30 -7.34 -5.37
N GLU A 361 29.03 -7.21 -4.26
CA GLU A 361 29.84 -8.31 -3.71
C GLU A 361 28.98 -9.52 -3.35
N ASN A 362 27.81 -9.27 -2.76
CA ASN A 362 26.85 -10.31 -2.40
C ASN A 362 26.31 -11.06 -3.64
N LEU A 363 25.97 -10.31 -4.69
CA LEU A 363 25.53 -10.88 -5.96
C LEU A 363 26.64 -11.72 -6.60
N ALA A 364 27.88 -11.23 -6.64
CA ALA A 364 29.01 -11.96 -7.22
C ALA A 364 29.20 -13.34 -6.55
N VAL A 365 29.13 -13.38 -5.22
CA VAL A 365 29.25 -14.63 -4.44
C VAL A 365 28.08 -15.59 -4.72
N PHE A 366 26.86 -15.07 -4.84
CA PHE A 366 25.70 -15.87 -5.26
C PHE A 366 25.89 -16.45 -6.66
N LEU A 367 26.30 -15.63 -7.64
CA LEU A 367 26.49 -16.07 -9.02
C LEU A 367 27.59 -17.13 -9.13
N ASP A 368 28.70 -16.97 -8.42
CA ASP A 368 29.78 -17.97 -8.36
C ASP A 368 29.31 -19.30 -7.78
N TRP A 369 28.50 -19.25 -6.72
CA TRP A 369 27.89 -20.46 -6.17
C TRP A 369 26.90 -21.08 -7.17
N ALA A 370 26.03 -20.29 -7.78
CA ALA A 370 25.01 -20.75 -8.72
C ALA A 370 25.61 -21.49 -9.93
N VAL A 371 26.70 -20.96 -10.52
CA VAL A 371 27.38 -21.62 -11.65
C VAL A 371 28.19 -22.85 -11.25
N SER A 372 28.48 -23.03 -9.95
CA SER A 372 29.21 -24.19 -9.44
C SER A 372 28.31 -25.43 -9.25
N LEU A 373 26.99 -25.25 -9.26
CA LEU A 373 26.02 -26.32 -9.09
C LEU A 373 25.94 -27.20 -10.34
N ASP A 374 25.68 -28.49 -10.14
CA ASP A 374 25.46 -29.44 -11.24
C ASP A 374 24.01 -29.33 -11.74
N ASP A 375 23.85 -28.93 -13.00
CA ASP A 375 22.56 -28.80 -13.70
C ASP A 375 21.44 -28.16 -12.85
N PRO A 376 21.61 -26.90 -12.38
CA PRO A 376 20.65 -26.27 -11.48
C PRO A 376 19.42 -25.75 -12.22
N VAL A 377 18.26 -25.78 -11.58
CA VAL A 377 17.08 -24.99 -11.94
C VAL A 377 16.66 -24.14 -10.75
N PHE A 378 16.40 -22.86 -11.01
CA PHE A 378 16.08 -21.87 -9.99
C PHE A 378 14.59 -21.57 -10.03
N TYR A 379 13.88 -21.94 -8.98
CA TYR A 379 12.45 -21.74 -8.80
C TYR A 379 12.20 -20.53 -7.90
N HIS A 380 11.26 -19.69 -8.31
CA HIS A 380 10.87 -18.50 -7.56
C HIS A 380 9.35 -18.28 -7.67
N TRP A 381 8.85 -17.29 -6.92
CA TRP A 381 7.42 -16.96 -6.91
C TRP A 381 7.19 -15.56 -7.48
N HIS A 382 6.67 -15.49 -8.71
CA HIS A 382 6.29 -14.25 -9.39
C HIS A 382 7.49 -13.42 -9.92
N ASN A 383 7.23 -12.33 -10.63
CA ASN A 383 8.23 -11.64 -11.46
C ASN A 383 9.36 -10.86 -10.75
N TYR A 384 9.37 -10.80 -9.40
CA TYR A 384 10.25 -9.88 -8.68
C TYR A 384 11.72 -10.27 -8.85
N GLU A 385 12.06 -11.54 -8.64
CA GLU A 385 13.44 -12.06 -8.62
C GLU A 385 14.08 -11.92 -10.00
N ARG A 386 13.37 -12.33 -11.07
CA ARG A 386 13.83 -12.16 -12.45
C ARG A 386 14.16 -10.70 -12.77
N THR A 387 13.27 -9.79 -12.39
CA THR A 387 13.44 -8.36 -12.66
C THR A 387 14.63 -7.78 -11.91
N HIS A 388 14.77 -8.12 -10.63
CA HIS A 388 15.83 -7.55 -9.79
C HIS A 388 17.20 -8.18 -10.09
N LEU A 389 17.26 -9.48 -10.39
CA LEU A 389 18.52 -10.13 -10.77
C LEU A 389 19.11 -9.51 -12.04
N ALA A 390 18.27 -9.28 -13.06
CA ALA A 390 18.71 -8.61 -14.30
C ALA A 390 19.22 -7.19 -14.03
N LYS A 391 18.49 -6.41 -13.21
CA LYS A 391 18.88 -5.04 -12.85
C LYS A 391 20.17 -5.00 -12.03
N MET A 392 20.35 -5.89 -11.07
CA MET A 392 21.56 -5.93 -10.26
C MET A 392 22.78 -6.31 -11.11
N GLY A 393 22.63 -7.29 -12.01
CA GLY A 393 23.70 -7.68 -12.93
C GLY A 393 24.18 -6.52 -13.81
N GLU A 394 23.25 -5.72 -14.35
CA GLU A 394 23.57 -4.51 -15.11
C GLU A 394 24.20 -3.43 -14.22
N ARG A 395 23.60 -3.16 -13.05
CA ARG A 395 24.04 -2.10 -12.12
C ARG A 395 25.47 -2.30 -11.65
N TRP A 396 25.84 -3.53 -11.30
CA TRP A 396 27.15 -3.86 -10.71
C TRP A 396 28.18 -4.35 -11.74
N GLY A 397 27.79 -4.47 -13.02
CA GLY A 397 28.69 -4.88 -14.09
C GLY A 397 29.17 -6.33 -13.96
N GLU A 398 28.31 -7.20 -13.42
CA GLU A 398 28.59 -8.64 -13.27
C GLU A 398 28.75 -9.33 -14.64
N ASP A 399 29.45 -10.48 -14.64
CA ASP A 399 29.66 -11.27 -15.86
C ASP A 399 28.31 -11.65 -16.50
N PRO A 400 28.00 -11.14 -17.71
CA PRO A 400 26.73 -11.40 -18.37
C PRO A 400 26.47 -12.89 -18.60
N ALA A 401 27.52 -13.70 -18.72
CA ALA A 401 27.39 -15.16 -18.87
C ALA A 401 26.85 -15.82 -17.61
N LYS A 402 27.30 -15.39 -16.42
CA LYS A 402 26.80 -15.91 -15.13
C LYS A 402 25.38 -15.46 -14.85
N VAL A 403 25.07 -14.18 -15.13
CA VAL A 403 23.72 -13.65 -14.97
C VAL A 403 22.75 -14.37 -15.90
N SER A 404 23.11 -14.55 -17.18
CA SER A 404 22.29 -15.29 -18.15
C SER A 404 22.15 -16.76 -17.77
N PHE A 405 23.21 -17.39 -17.22
CA PHE A 405 23.14 -18.78 -16.76
C PHE A 405 21.99 -19.01 -15.77
N VAL A 406 21.82 -18.11 -14.79
CA VAL A 406 20.72 -18.16 -13.83
C VAL A 406 19.39 -17.78 -14.48
N LEU A 407 19.33 -16.65 -15.22
CA LEU A 407 18.09 -16.16 -15.84
C LEU A 407 17.48 -17.13 -16.87
N ASP A 408 18.31 -17.91 -17.57
CA ASP A 408 17.87 -18.91 -18.54
C ASP A 408 17.33 -20.18 -17.86
N ARG A 409 17.65 -20.37 -16.57
CA ARG A 409 17.22 -21.50 -15.73
C ARG A 409 16.24 -21.07 -14.63
N LEU A 410 15.70 -19.86 -14.76
CA LEU A 410 14.83 -19.23 -13.78
C LEU A 410 13.36 -19.48 -14.14
N GLU A 411 12.69 -20.27 -13.31
CA GLU A 411 11.32 -20.77 -13.51
C GLU A 411 10.36 -20.18 -12.48
N ASP A 412 9.29 -19.54 -12.96
CA ASP A 412 8.25 -18.94 -12.12
C ASP A 412 7.17 -19.98 -11.79
N LEU A 413 7.13 -20.41 -10.53
CA LEU A 413 6.16 -21.41 -10.09
C LEU A 413 4.74 -20.87 -9.91
N SER A 414 4.56 -19.55 -9.79
CA SER A 414 3.26 -18.93 -9.53
C SER A 414 2.23 -19.21 -10.63
N PRO A 415 2.48 -18.89 -11.92
CA PRO A 415 1.53 -19.18 -12.98
C PRO A 415 1.34 -20.68 -13.17
N TRP A 416 2.39 -21.48 -12.99
CA TRP A 416 2.32 -22.93 -13.13
C TRP A 416 1.38 -23.56 -12.09
N ALA A 417 1.61 -23.29 -10.81
CA ALA A 417 0.79 -23.81 -9.72
C ALA A 417 -0.66 -23.29 -9.79
N THR A 418 -0.85 -21.99 -10.03
CA THR A 418 -2.17 -21.35 -9.99
C THR A 418 -3.00 -21.60 -11.25
N LYS A 419 -2.41 -21.90 -12.41
CA LYS A 419 -3.19 -22.36 -13.57
C LYS A 419 -3.57 -23.83 -13.46
N GLY A 420 -2.68 -24.66 -12.90
CA GLY A 420 -2.92 -26.09 -12.71
C GLY A 420 -3.95 -26.38 -11.62
N TYR A 421 -3.92 -25.63 -10.52
CA TYR A 421 -4.77 -25.88 -9.36
C TYR A 421 -5.46 -24.61 -8.84
N ALA A 422 -6.66 -24.81 -8.30
CA ALA A 422 -7.28 -23.88 -7.37
C ALA A 422 -6.99 -24.31 -5.94
N PHE A 423 -6.42 -23.43 -5.15
CA PHE A 423 -6.13 -23.68 -3.73
C PHE A 423 -7.27 -23.17 -2.83
N PRO A 424 -7.49 -23.75 -1.64
CA PRO A 424 -8.46 -23.28 -0.67
C PRO A 424 -7.94 -22.02 0.06
N ALA A 425 -7.69 -20.95 -0.70
CA ALA A 425 -7.12 -19.70 -0.25
C ALA A 425 -7.80 -18.51 -0.93
N TYR A 426 -7.87 -17.38 -0.24
CA TYR A 426 -8.49 -16.14 -0.74
C TYR A 426 -7.54 -15.28 -1.59
N SER A 427 -6.28 -15.71 -1.75
CA SER A 427 -5.32 -15.08 -2.65
C SER A 427 -4.39 -16.13 -3.27
N GLU A 428 -3.76 -15.76 -4.38
CA GLU A 428 -2.78 -16.58 -5.12
C GLU A 428 -1.33 -16.24 -4.72
N GLY A 429 -1.12 -15.67 -3.53
CA GLY A 429 0.22 -15.40 -3.00
C GLY A 429 0.83 -16.63 -2.33
N LEU A 430 2.17 -16.70 -2.31
CA LEU A 430 2.97 -17.75 -1.69
C LEU A 430 2.47 -18.12 -0.29
N LYS A 431 2.37 -17.13 0.60
CA LYS A 431 1.94 -17.32 2.00
C LYS A 431 0.55 -17.93 2.13
N ALA A 432 -0.40 -17.49 1.30
CA ALA A 432 -1.77 -17.99 1.37
C ALA A 432 -1.86 -19.43 0.86
N ILE A 433 -1.21 -19.73 -0.26
CA ILE A 433 -1.20 -21.06 -0.85
C ILE A 433 -0.46 -22.05 0.05
N ALA A 434 0.75 -21.76 0.49
CA ALA A 434 1.52 -22.72 1.30
C ALA A 434 0.82 -22.99 2.64
N LYS A 435 0.22 -21.98 3.31
CA LYS A 435 -0.62 -22.20 4.50
C LYS A 435 -1.80 -23.11 4.22
N SER A 436 -2.45 -22.95 3.06
CA SER A 436 -3.56 -23.83 2.63
C SER A 436 -3.11 -25.28 2.39
N LEU A 437 -1.83 -25.49 2.12
CA LEU A 437 -1.17 -26.80 1.98
C LEU A 437 -0.50 -27.28 3.27
N GLY A 438 -0.74 -26.61 4.40
CA GLY A 438 -0.25 -27.01 5.73
C GLY A 438 1.16 -26.55 6.08
N PHE A 439 1.81 -25.72 5.27
CA PHE A 439 3.09 -25.10 5.61
C PHE A 439 2.91 -24.09 6.77
N LYS A 440 3.89 -24.04 7.66
CA LYS A 440 3.88 -23.15 8.84
C LYS A 440 5.19 -22.38 8.86
N TRP A 441 5.09 -21.06 8.76
CA TRP A 441 6.21 -20.16 9.02
C TRP A 441 6.64 -20.29 10.48
N GLN A 442 7.94 -20.16 10.73
CA GLN A 442 8.54 -20.06 12.04
C GLN A 442 8.20 -18.71 12.71
N GLN A 443 8.00 -17.67 11.89
CA GLN A 443 7.68 -16.32 12.33
C GLN A 443 6.35 -15.85 11.73
N ASP A 444 5.42 -15.45 12.61
CA ASP A 444 4.16 -14.84 12.20
C ASP A 444 4.20 -13.29 12.25
N ASP A 445 5.22 -12.70 12.87
CA ASP A 445 5.37 -11.25 13.09
C ASP A 445 6.14 -10.52 11.97
N VAL A 446 6.98 -11.23 11.21
CA VAL A 446 7.78 -10.62 10.14
C VAL A 446 7.03 -10.65 8.79
N SER A 447 7.14 -9.55 8.06
CA SER A 447 6.63 -9.38 6.68
C SER A 447 7.73 -8.77 5.82
N GLY A 448 7.63 -8.83 4.49
CA GLY A 448 8.63 -8.22 3.59
C GLY A 448 8.86 -6.71 3.76
N VAL A 449 7.96 -5.96 4.40
CA VAL A 449 8.25 -4.55 4.80
C VAL A 449 8.88 -4.47 6.19
N GLY A 450 8.54 -5.42 7.07
CA GLY A 450 9.23 -5.60 8.35
C GLY A 450 10.70 -5.98 8.13
N SER A 451 11.02 -6.83 7.15
CA SER A 451 12.40 -7.20 6.83
C SER A 451 13.24 -5.97 6.40
N MET A 452 12.67 -5.05 5.60
CA MET A 452 13.32 -3.79 5.24
C MET A 452 13.63 -2.91 6.47
N ALA A 453 12.67 -2.72 7.38
CA ALA A 453 12.89 -1.93 8.60
C ALA A 453 13.91 -2.58 9.54
N LEU A 454 13.89 -3.92 9.66
CA LEU A 454 14.89 -4.69 10.39
C LEU A 454 16.28 -4.52 9.77
N TYR A 455 16.38 -4.47 8.44
CA TYR A 455 17.64 -4.27 7.74
C TYR A 455 18.20 -2.86 7.98
N GLU A 456 17.35 -1.83 7.90
CA GLU A 456 17.72 -0.45 8.24
C GLU A 456 18.22 -0.34 9.69
N SER A 457 17.54 -0.99 10.65
CA SER A 457 17.99 -1.08 12.05
C SER A 457 19.36 -1.74 12.16
N PHE A 458 19.54 -2.88 11.48
CA PHE A 458 20.81 -3.62 11.46
C PHE A 458 21.97 -2.77 10.92
N VAL A 459 21.79 -2.12 9.77
CA VAL A 459 22.83 -1.27 9.17
C VAL A 459 23.10 -0.04 10.05
N THR A 460 22.07 0.60 10.59
CA THR A 460 22.21 1.78 11.48
C THR A 460 22.95 1.44 12.77
N SER A 461 22.78 0.21 13.28
CA SER A 461 23.53 -0.29 14.43
C SER A 461 25.01 -0.58 14.15
N GLY A 462 25.48 -0.34 12.92
CA GLY A 462 26.82 -0.72 12.47
C GLY A 462 27.00 -2.24 12.33
N GLY A 463 25.92 -2.97 12.06
CA GLY A 463 25.92 -4.43 11.93
C GLY A 463 25.95 -5.20 13.26
N THR A 464 25.51 -4.59 14.36
CA THR A 464 25.55 -5.20 15.70
C THR A 464 24.21 -5.76 16.18
N ASP A 465 23.10 -5.36 15.55
CA ASP A 465 21.75 -5.86 15.86
C ASP A 465 21.49 -7.25 15.24
N GLN A 466 22.15 -8.26 15.80
CA GLN A 466 22.07 -9.63 15.29
C GLN A 466 20.64 -10.20 15.34
N ASN A 467 19.80 -9.74 16.26
CA ASN A 467 18.42 -10.18 16.35
C ASN A 467 17.61 -9.77 15.11
N SER A 468 17.81 -8.55 14.61
CA SER A 468 17.18 -8.10 13.36
C SER A 468 17.67 -8.91 12.16
N LYS A 469 18.99 -9.18 12.08
CA LYS A 469 19.57 -10.01 11.02
C LYS A 469 19.02 -11.44 11.04
N ASP A 470 18.97 -12.08 12.21
CA ASP A 470 18.47 -13.45 12.35
C ASP A 470 16.98 -13.54 11.96
N LYS A 471 16.17 -12.54 12.33
CA LYS A 471 14.77 -12.47 11.92
C LYS A 471 14.60 -12.39 10.39
N ILE A 472 15.37 -11.53 9.74
CA ILE A 472 15.35 -11.40 8.27
C ILE A 472 15.71 -12.74 7.60
N ILE A 473 16.77 -13.39 8.08
CA ILE A 473 17.24 -14.66 7.52
C ILE A 473 16.18 -15.76 7.68
N ILE A 474 15.58 -15.90 8.86
CA ILE A 474 14.53 -16.89 9.12
C ILE A 474 13.29 -16.63 8.24
N TYR A 475 12.89 -15.37 8.08
CA TYR A 475 11.75 -15.01 7.23
C TYR A 475 11.97 -15.44 5.78
N ASN A 476 13.14 -15.14 5.22
CA ASN A 476 13.48 -15.49 3.85
C ASN A 476 13.73 -17.01 3.68
N GLU A 477 14.29 -17.68 4.69
CA GLU A 477 14.40 -19.14 4.74
C GLU A 477 13.02 -19.80 4.65
N ASP A 478 12.05 -19.33 5.43
CA ASP A 478 10.67 -19.82 5.38
C ASP A 478 10.03 -19.62 4.00
N ASP A 479 10.26 -18.48 3.33
CA ASP A 479 9.72 -18.21 1.99
C ASP A 479 10.35 -19.14 0.92
N CYS A 480 11.65 -19.44 1.03
CA CYS A 480 12.31 -20.44 0.19
C CYS A 480 11.74 -21.85 0.41
N PHE A 481 11.58 -22.27 1.67
CA PHE A 481 11.00 -23.57 2.01
C PHE A 481 9.51 -23.66 1.65
N ALA A 482 8.74 -22.58 1.76
CA ALA A 482 7.35 -22.52 1.33
C ALA A 482 7.24 -22.73 -0.19
N THR A 483 8.16 -22.15 -0.95
CA THR A 483 8.23 -22.31 -2.41
C THR A 483 8.53 -23.78 -2.77
N MET A 484 9.51 -24.40 -2.10
CA MET A 484 9.79 -25.84 -2.21
C MET A 484 8.57 -26.70 -1.85
N HIS A 485 7.87 -26.37 -0.76
CA HIS A 485 6.69 -27.12 -0.30
C HIS A 485 5.56 -27.10 -1.31
N ILE A 486 5.30 -25.96 -1.98
CA ILE A 486 4.31 -25.89 -3.05
C ILE A 486 4.75 -26.73 -4.25
N TYR A 487 6.02 -26.61 -4.67
CA TYR A 487 6.56 -27.42 -5.77
C TYR A 487 6.39 -28.91 -5.52
N ASP A 488 6.80 -29.40 -4.35
CA ASP A 488 6.69 -30.80 -3.95
C ASP A 488 5.25 -31.28 -3.94
N TRP A 489 4.34 -30.46 -3.42
CA TRP A 489 2.93 -30.78 -3.40
C TRP A 489 2.37 -30.95 -4.82
N VAL A 490 2.69 -30.03 -5.74
CA VAL A 490 2.20 -30.09 -7.14
C VAL A 490 2.84 -31.27 -7.88
N MET A 491 4.14 -31.53 -7.71
CA MET A 491 4.83 -32.70 -8.28
C MET A 491 4.17 -34.01 -7.83
N ALA A 492 3.84 -34.13 -6.54
CA ALA A 492 3.18 -35.30 -6.00
C ALA A 492 1.77 -35.55 -6.58
N GLN A 493 1.11 -34.53 -7.16
CA GLN A 493 -0.17 -34.71 -7.84
C GLN A 493 -0.03 -35.24 -9.28
N GLN A 494 1.17 -35.19 -9.87
CA GLN A 494 1.43 -35.71 -11.22
C GLN A 494 1.72 -37.21 -11.23
N THR A 495 1.93 -37.81 -10.06
CA THR A 495 2.23 -39.25 -9.89
C THR A 495 0.96 -40.01 -9.55
#